data_AF-A0A4D6HGF8-F1
#
_entry.id   AF-A0A4D6HGF8-F1
#
_cell.length_a   1.000
_cell.length_b   1.000
_cell.length_c   1.000
_cell.angle_alpha   90.00
_cell.angle_beta   90.00
_cell.angle_gamma   90.00
#
_symmetry.space_group_name_H-M   'P 1'
#
loop_
_entity.id
_entity.type
_entity.pdbx_description
1 polymer ?
#
loop_
_entity_poly.entity_id
_entity_poly.type
_entity_poly.pdbx_seq_one_letter_code
_entity_poly.pdbx_strand_id
1 'polypeptide(L)'
;MAHSEATAEQLERLEPLFAGLGVEPGAIESAPLSGLRTERDDRVADLQDPVLGDLVEAELGRAIERLDLTKLETLLTLADRMDLPDEVVAPLEQTKTESGIERIQELPA
;
A
#
# COMPACT_ATOMS: atom_id res chain seq x y z
N MET A 1 -4.93 -14.09 6.28
CA MET A 1 -5.50 -13.43 5.10
C MET A 1 -4.40 -13.24 4.09
N ALA A 2 -4.70 -13.45 2.81
CA ALA A 2 -3.78 -13.07 1.76
C ALA A 2 -3.66 -11.54 1.72
N HIS A 3 -2.49 -11.00 1.37
CA HIS A 3 -2.29 -9.55 1.31
C HIS A 3 -3.32 -8.86 0.39
N SER A 4 -3.69 -9.51 -0.73
CA SER A 4 -4.72 -9.01 -1.65
C SER A 4 -6.11 -8.86 -1.04
N GLU A 5 -6.49 -9.72 -0.10
CA GLU A 5 -7.77 -9.60 0.63
C GLU A 5 -7.72 -8.39 1.55
N ALA A 6 -6.61 -8.20 2.27
CA ALA A 6 -6.40 -7.03 3.11
C ALA A 6 -6.41 -5.74 2.28
N THR A 7 -5.76 -5.72 1.11
CA THR A 7 -5.79 -4.56 0.20
C THR A 7 -7.22 -4.23 -0.26
N ALA A 8 -8.07 -5.24 -0.52
CA ALA A 8 -9.46 -5.01 -0.90
C ALA A 8 -10.26 -4.36 0.24
N GLU A 9 -10.12 -4.86 1.47
CA GLU A 9 -10.75 -4.27 2.66
C GLU A 9 -10.26 -2.84 2.93
N GLN A 10 -8.98 -2.56 2.69
CA GLN A 10 -8.41 -1.22 2.78
C GLN A 10 -9.03 -0.27 1.74
N LEU A 11 -9.24 -0.73 0.50
CA LEU A 11 -9.90 0.06 -0.54
C LEU A 11 -11.35 0.39 -0.15
N GLU A 12 -12.11 -0.61 0.28
CA GLU A 12 -13.50 -0.41 0.76
C GLU A 12 -13.57 0.61 1.91
N ARG A 13 -12.55 0.65 2.77
CA ARG A 13 -12.44 1.63 3.86
C ARG A 13 -12.10 3.04 3.38
N LEU A 14 -11.28 3.16 2.34
CA LEU A 14 -10.77 4.44 1.86
C LEU A 14 -11.70 5.11 0.84
N GLU A 15 -12.49 4.35 0.09
CA GLU A 15 -13.44 4.88 -0.91
C GLU A 15 -14.45 5.91 -0.34
N PRO A 16 -15.07 5.67 0.84
CA PRO A 16 -16.01 6.64 1.42
C PRO A 16 -15.36 7.99 1.80
N LEU A 17 -14.04 8.05 1.96
CA LEU A 17 -13.33 9.28 2.34
C LEU A 17 -13.49 10.38 1.30
N PHE A 18 -13.56 10.01 0.01
CA PHE A 18 -13.77 10.98 -1.07
C PHE A 18 -15.13 11.67 -0.93
N ALA A 19 -16.17 10.93 -0.55
CA ALA A 19 -17.49 11.51 -0.28
C ALA A 19 -17.46 12.46 0.94
N GLY A 20 -16.75 12.08 2.01
CA GLY A 20 -16.54 12.94 3.18
C GLY A 20 -15.81 14.25 2.86
N LEU A 21 -14.95 14.23 1.84
CA LEU A 21 -14.23 15.40 1.33
C LEU A 21 -15.00 16.17 0.23
N GLY A 22 -16.18 15.68 -0.17
CA GLY A 22 -16.99 16.30 -1.24
C GLY A 22 -16.34 16.25 -2.62
N VAL A 23 -15.49 15.25 -2.87
CA VAL A 23 -14.77 15.06 -4.14
C VAL A 23 -15.12 13.72 -4.78
N GLU A 24 -15.11 13.68 -6.11
CA GLU A 24 -15.22 12.41 -6.85
C GLU A 24 -13.81 11.78 -6.97
N PRO A 25 -13.63 10.50 -6.62
CA PRO A 25 -12.35 9.82 -6.84
C PRO A 25 -12.02 9.76 -8.33
N GLY A 26 -10.80 10.16 -8.68
CA GLY A 26 -10.27 10.05 -10.04
C GLY A 26 -9.19 8.97 -10.11
N ALA A 27 -9.17 8.20 -11.21
CA ALA A 27 -8.07 7.28 -11.47
C ALA A 27 -6.79 8.06 -11.79
N ILE A 28 -5.75 7.83 -10.99
CA ILE A 28 -4.40 8.36 -11.22
C ILE A 28 -3.45 7.17 -11.31
N GLU A 29 -2.69 7.12 -12.40
CA GLU A 29 -1.62 6.13 -12.55
C GLU A 29 -0.48 6.43 -11.59
N SER A 30 -0.12 5.44 -10.76
CA SER A 30 1.01 5.54 -9.84
C SER A 30 2.30 5.13 -10.55
N ALA A 31 3.10 6.11 -10.98
CA ALA A 31 4.40 5.85 -11.61
C ALA A 31 5.33 4.96 -10.74
N PRO A 32 5.43 5.13 -9.40
CA PRO A 32 6.21 4.23 -8.56
C PRO A 32 5.71 2.78 -8.58
N LEU A 33 4.39 2.55 -8.49
CA LEU A 33 3.82 1.19 -8.54
C LEU A 33 4.01 0.57 -9.93
N SER A 34 3.88 1.36 -11.00
CA SER A 34 4.16 0.90 -12.36
C SER A 34 5.62 0.47 -12.54
N GLY A 35 6.55 1.23 -11.96
CA GLY A 35 7.98 0.86 -11.93
C GLY A 35 8.22 -0.47 -11.20
N LEU A 36 7.63 -0.64 -10.01
CA LEU A 36 7.76 -1.88 -9.22
C LEU A 36 7.14 -3.09 -9.95
N ARG A 37 6.02 -2.92 -10.66
CA ARG A 37 5.44 -3.98 -11.50
C ARG A 37 6.35 -4.37 -12.66
N THR A 38 6.94 -3.37 -13.33
CA THR A 38 7.90 -3.62 -14.42
C THR A 38 9.13 -4.37 -13.90
N GLU A 39 9.69 -3.93 -12.76
CA GLU A 39 10.82 -4.60 -12.11
C GLU A 39 10.49 -6.05 -11.72
N ARG A 40 9.27 -6.30 -11.22
CA ARG A 40 8.78 -7.66 -10.96
C ARG A 40 8.81 -8.50 -12.21
N ASP A 41 8.16 -8.02 -13.28
CA ASP A 41 8.01 -8.77 -14.53
C ASP A 41 9.38 -9.10 -15.13
N ASP A 42 10.32 -8.14 -15.13
CA ASP A 42 11.70 -8.34 -15.61
C ASP A 42 12.46 -9.37 -14.77
N ARG A 43 12.42 -9.25 -13.43
CA ARG A 43 13.19 -10.11 -12.53
C ARG A 43 12.64 -11.53 -12.47
N VAL A 44 11.32 -11.70 -12.40
CA VAL A 44 10.69 -13.02 -12.29
C VAL A 44 10.82 -13.80 -13.60
N ALA A 45 10.77 -13.12 -14.75
CA ALA A 45 10.98 -13.77 -16.05
C ALA A 45 12.40 -14.36 -16.19
N ASP A 46 13.40 -13.73 -15.58
CA ASP A 46 14.81 -14.13 -15.65
C ASP A 46 15.20 -15.20 -14.62
N LEU A 47 14.37 -15.46 -13.60
CA LEU A 47 14.69 -16.38 -12.50
C LEU A 47 14.19 -17.80 -12.77
N GLN A 48 15.12 -18.75 -12.87
CA GLN A 48 14.82 -20.19 -12.98
C GLN A 48 14.75 -20.90 -11.63
N ASP A 49 15.32 -20.30 -10.58
CA ASP A 49 15.29 -20.84 -9.22
C ASP A 49 14.06 -20.30 -8.47
N PRO A 50 13.10 -21.17 -8.08
CA PRO A 50 11.90 -20.76 -7.35
C PRO A 50 12.20 -20.03 -6.03
N VAL A 51 13.28 -20.40 -5.33
CA VAL A 51 13.64 -19.79 -4.04
C VAL A 51 14.07 -18.33 -4.24
N LEU A 52 14.82 -18.07 -5.31
CA LEU A 52 15.20 -16.69 -5.67
C LEU A 52 13.99 -15.89 -6.15
N GLY A 53 13.03 -16.54 -6.82
CA GLY A 53 11.75 -15.93 -7.19
C GLY A 53 10.97 -15.46 -5.96
N ASP A 54 10.81 -16.33 -4.96
CA ASP A 54 10.12 -16.01 -3.71
C ASP A 54 10.81 -14.86 -2.95
N LEU A 55 12.15 -14.84 -2.92
CA LEU A 55 12.91 -13.75 -2.31
C LEU A 55 12.64 -12.40 -3.01
N VAL A 56 12.64 -12.39 -4.34
CA VAL A 56 12.37 -11.16 -5.12
C VAL A 56 10.94 -10.67 -4.90
N GLU A 57 9.96 -11.56 -4.92
CA GLU A 57 8.55 -11.22 -4.63
C GLU A 57 8.41 -10.64 -3.21
N ALA A 58 9.09 -11.21 -2.22
CA ALA A 58 9.10 -10.69 -0.85
C ALA A 58 9.73 -9.29 -0.75
N GLU A 59 10.85 -9.02 -1.43
CA GLU A 59 11.48 -7.70 -1.44
C GLU A 59 10.62 -6.64 -2.15
N LEU A 60 9.98 -7.00 -3.26
CA LEU A 60 9.07 -6.10 -3.97
C LEU A 60 7.82 -5.80 -3.13
N GLY A 61 7.27 -6.82 -2.46
CA GLY A 61 6.19 -6.64 -1.48
C GLY A 61 6.61 -5.67 -0.35
N ARG A 62 7.82 -5.82 0.21
CA ARG A 62 8.37 -4.87 1.19
C ARG A 62 8.47 -3.44 0.65
N ALA A 63 8.85 -3.28 -0.61
CA ALA A 63 8.98 -1.97 -1.23
C ALA A 63 7.60 -1.30 -1.42
N ILE A 64 6.59 -2.07 -1.85
CA ILE A 64 5.20 -1.59 -2.00
C ILE A 64 4.66 -1.14 -0.64
N GLU A 65 4.83 -1.95 0.40
CA GLU A 65 4.32 -1.64 1.75
C GLU A 65 4.98 -0.39 2.36
N ARG A 66 6.28 -0.18 2.11
CA ARG A 66 6.96 1.08 2.49
C ARG A 66 6.40 2.29 1.74
N LEU A 67 6.10 2.12 0.45
CA LEU A 67 5.48 3.18 -0.35
C LEU A 67 4.11 3.54 0.21
N ASP A 68 3.26 2.54 0.48
CA ASP A 68 1.91 2.73 1.02
C ASP A 68 1.95 3.41 2.39
N LEU A 69 2.82 2.94 3.29
CA LEU A 69 3.04 3.56 4.60
C LEU A 69 3.43 5.04 4.46
N THR A 70 4.37 5.36 3.57
CA THR A 70 4.81 6.74 3.32
C THR A 70 3.67 7.62 2.80
N LYS A 71 2.79 7.07 1.95
CA LYS A 71 1.62 7.79 1.43
C LYS A 71 0.59 8.03 2.54
N LEU A 72 0.29 7.03 3.37
CA LEU A 72 -0.63 7.18 4.49
C LEU A 72 -0.12 8.19 5.53
N GLU A 73 1.17 8.18 5.83
CA GLU A 73 1.79 9.18 6.71
C GLU A 73 1.69 10.60 6.15
N THR A 74 1.88 10.75 4.85
CA THR A 74 1.70 12.02 4.16
C THR A 74 0.24 12.48 4.26
N LEU A 75 -0.73 11.59 4.02
CA LEU A 75 -2.15 11.91 4.09
C LEU A 75 -2.58 12.28 5.50
N LEU A 76 -2.15 11.54 6.53
CA LEU A 76 -2.42 11.85 7.93
C LEU A 76 -1.83 13.20 8.33
N THR A 77 -0.60 13.49 7.90
CA THR A 77 0.03 14.81 8.14
C THR A 77 -0.76 15.94 7.47
N LEU A 78 -1.30 15.70 6.27
CA LEU A 78 -2.14 16.70 5.58
C LEU A 78 -3.50 16.86 6.29
N ALA A 79 -4.11 15.76 6.71
CA ALA A 79 -5.38 15.76 7.42
C ALA A 79 -5.29 16.55 8.74
N ASP A 80 -4.23 16.33 9.52
CA ASP A 80 -3.92 17.10 10.73
C ASP A 80 -3.79 18.61 10.44
N ARG A 81 -3.02 18.99 9.41
CA ARG A 81 -2.85 20.41 9.03
C ARG A 81 -4.12 21.08 8.51
N MET A 82 -5.04 20.29 7.98
CA MET A 82 -6.31 20.76 7.44
C MET A 82 -7.45 20.69 8.47
N ASP A 83 -7.17 20.20 9.68
CA ASP A 83 -8.16 19.99 10.74
C ASP A 83 -9.36 19.15 10.24
N LEU A 84 -9.05 18.08 9.49
CA LEU A 84 -10.07 17.17 8.96
C LEU A 84 -10.71 16.36 10.10
N PRO A 85 -12.00 16.02 9.98
CA PRO A 85 -12.72 15.31 11.03
C PRO A 85 -12.21 13.87 11.21
N ASP A 86 -12.45 13.30 12.38
CA ASP A 86 -12.10 11.92 12.73
C ASP A 86 -12.69 10.90 11.75
N GLU A 87 -13.83 11.19 11.11
CA GLU A 87 -14.43 10.35 10.08
C GLU A 87 -13.51 10.16 8.85
N VAL A 88 -12.57 11.08 8.63
CA VAL A 88 -11.54 10.98 7.59
C VAL A 88 -10.22 10.46 8.15
N VAL A 89 -9.85 10.86 9.36
CA VAL A 89 -8.56 10.51 9.98
C VAL A 89 -8.52 9.05 10.42
N ALA A 90 -9.52 8.58 11.17
CA ALA A 90 -9.49 7.24 11.77
C ALA A 90 -9.38 6.09 10.73
N PRO A 91 -10.08 6.15 9.57
CA PRO A 91 -9.89 5.14 8.52
C PRO A 91 -8.46 5.09 7.96
N LEU A 92 -7.79 6.25 7.82
CA LEU A 92 -6.39 6.32 7.38
C LEU A 92 -5.42 5.72 8.41
N GLU A 93 -5.64 6.00 9.70
CA GLU A 93 -4.84 5.44 10.79
C GLU A 93 -4.99 3.93 10.91
N GLN A 94 -6.23 3.43 10.73
CA GLN A 94 -6.50 2.00 10.69
C GLN A 94 -5.75 1.33 9.53
N THR A 95 -5.87 1.88 8.32
CA THR A 95 -5.13 1.35 7.15
C THR A 95 -3.62 1.38 7.38
N LYS A 96 -3.09 2.45 7.97
CA LYS A 96 -1.65 2.55 8.31
C LYS A 96 -1.21 1.43 9.24
N THR A 97 -2.00 1.14 10.27
CA THR A 97 -1.70 0.09 11.25
C THR A 97 -1.75 -1.30 10.62
N GLU A 98 -2.63 -1.49 9.65
CA GLU A 98 -2.75 -2.75 8.91
C GLU A 98 -1.63 -2.94 7.88
N SER A 99 -1.12 -1.86 7.26
CA SER A 99 0.02 -1.81 6.33
C SER A 99 1.39 -1.89 7.03
N GLY A 100 1.47 -2.77 8.04
CA GLY A 100 2.63 -2.90 8.93
C GLY A 100 3.72 -3.79 8.33
N ILE A 101 4.87 -3.17 8.06
CA ILE A 101 6.18 -3.82 7.80
C ILE A 101 6.49 -4.95 8.80
N GLU A 102 5.92 -4.90 10.01
CA GLU A 102 6.02 -5.93 11.05
C GLU A 102 5.62 -7.33 10.55
N ARG A 103 4.61 -7.47 9.67
CA ARG A 103 4.29 -8.78 9.07
C ARG A 103 5.32 -9.27 8.07
N ILE A 104 6.10 -8.37 7.49
CA ILE A 104 7.05 -8.68 6.41
C ILE A 104 8.45 -9.02 6.95
N GLN A 105 8.72 -8.69 8.22
CA GLN A 105 9.94 -9.11 8.93
C GLN A 105 9.93 -10.60 9.32
N GLU A 106 8.76 -11.26 9.26
CA GLU A 106 8.62 -12.71 9.55
C GLU A 106 8.90 -13.61 8.34
N LEU A 107 9.08 -13.04 7.14
CA LEU A 107 9.45 -13.81 5.95
C LEU A 107 10.97 -14.05 5.94
N PRO A 108 11.43 -15.31 5.84
CA PRO A 108 12.85 -15.63 5.82
C PRO A 108 13.56 -14.94 4.65
N ALA A 109 14.79 -14.49 4.90
CA ALA A 109 15.73 -13.98 3.91
C ALA A 109 16.34 -15.09 3.06
#